data_AF-A0A317YPK8-F1
#
_entry.id   AF-A0A317YPK8-F1
#
_cell.length_a   1.000
_cell.length_b   1.000
_cell.length_c   1.000
_cell.angle_alpha   90.00
_cell.angle_beta   90.00
_cell.angle_gamma   90.00
#
_symmetry.space_group_name_H-M   'P 1'
#
loop_
_entity.id
_entity.type
_entity.pdbx_description
1 polymer ?
#
loop_
_entity_poly.entity_id
_entity_poly.type
_entity_poly.pdbx_seq_one_letter_code
_entity_poly.pdbx_strand_id
1 'polypeptide(L)'
;MLNSSLKIEDTVRLAVSENVDALAITDTNVLYGFPKFYDTCIANNIKPIFGMTIYVTNGLNNIETVVLAKDNYGLKDLYQLSSEIKMNALEHVSFELLKRFSNNMIIIFKNVADEHRDIVRVFDSHE
;
A
#
# COMPACT_ATOMS: atom_id res chain seq x y z
N MET A 1 8.97 9.04 -11.42
CA MET A 1 10.38 8.76 -11.08
C MET A 1 10.41 7.62 -10.06
N LEU A 2 11.39 6.71 -10.15
CA LEU A 2 11.65 5.73 -9.08
C LEU A 2 12.32 6.49 -7.92
N ASN A 3 11.60 6.67 -6.82
CA ASN A 3 12.07 7.43 -5.66
C ASN A 3 12.90 6.58 -4.67
N SER A 4 13.23 5.34 -5.02
CA SER A 4 14.00 4.43 -4.15
C SER A 4 15.12 3.75 -4.94
N SER A 5 16.33 3.74 -4.35
CA SER A 5 17.51 3.01 -4.85
C SER A 5 17.61 1.59 -4.29
N LEU A 6 16.68 1.19 -3.42
CA LEU A 6 16.69 -0.12 -2.78
C LEU A 6 16.35 -1.21 -3.80
N LYS A 7 17.24 -2.20 -3.91
CA LYS A 7 16.99 -3.39 -4.73
C LYS A 7 16.20 -4.39 -3.90
N ILE A 8 15.16 -4.97 -4.51
CA ILE A 8 14.32 -6.02 -3.91
C ILE A 8 15.18 -7.12 -3.28
N GLU A 9 16.23 -7.56 -3.98
CA GLU A 9 17.12 -8.62 -3.51
C GLU A 9 17.90 -8.22 -2.25
N ASP A 10 18.28 -6.95 -2.11
CA ASP A 10 19.03 -6.46 -0.96
C ASP A 10 18.11 -6.38 0.26
N THR A 11 16.87 -5.92 0.07
CA THR A 11 15.86 -5.85 1.13
C THR A 11 15.44 -7.24 1.61
N VAL A 12 15.24 -8.20 0.70
CA VAL A 12 14.91 -9.59 1.08
C VAL A 12 16.07 -10.25 1.83
N ARG A 13 17.32 -10.05 1.40
CA ARG A 13 18.49 -10.58 2.13
C ARG A 13 18.59 -10.01 3.54
N LEU A 14 18.31 -8.71 3.71
CA LEU A 14 18.25 -8.09 5.05
C LEU A 14 17.13 -8.70 5.90
N ALA A 15 15.93 -8.91 5.33
CA ALA A 15 14.83 -9.55 6.05
C ALA A 15 15.21 -10.95 6.55
N VAL A 16 15.90 -11.74 5.71
CA VAL A 16 16.42 -13.06 6.10
C VAL A 16 17.45 -12.94 7.23
N SER A 17 18.41 -12.01 7.14
CA SER A 17 19.44 -11.86 8.19
C SER A 17 18.87 -11.42 9.54
N GLU A 18 17.77 -10.67 9.51
CA GLU A 18 17.04 -10.21 10.71
C GLU A 18 15.97 -11.21 11.19
N ASN A 19 15.87 -12.40 10.59
CA ASN A 19 14.87 -13.43 10.90
C ASN A 19 13.42 -12.92 10.83
N VAL A 20 13.13 -12.09 9.83
CA VAL A 20 11.78 -11.57 9.58
C VAL A 20 10.97 -12.60 8.79
N ASP A 21 9.75 -12.92 9.22
CA ASP A 21 8.90 -13.91 8.56
C ASP A 21 8.17 -13.37 7.31
N ALA A 22 7.91 -12.06 7.26
CA ALA A 22 7.13 -11.43 6.21
C ALA A 22 7.64 -10.05 5.83
N LEU A 23 7.59 -9.71 4.54
CA LEU A 23 8.03 -8.43 4.02
C LEU A 23 6.95 -7.83 3.12
N ALA A 24 6.71 -6.53 3.27
CA ALA A 24 5.76 -5.79 2.44
C ALA A 24 6.46 -4.95 1.38
N ILE A 25 5.88 -4.89 0.17
CA ILE A 25 6.23 -3.92 -0.86
C ILE A 25 5.12 -2.88 -0.97
N THR A 26 5.47 -1.59 -0.90
CA THR A 26 4.51 -0.48 -0.85
C THR A 26 4.98 0.70 -1.70
N ASP A 27 5.27 0.44 -2.98
CA ASP A 27 5.67 1.48 -3.94
C ASP A 27 4.58 2.57 -4.07
N THR A 28 4.98 3.79 -4.40
CA THR A 28 4.04 4.90 -4.58
C THR A 28 3.29 4.80 -5.90
N ASN A 29 1.96 4.67 -5.84
CA ASN A 29 1.03 4.69 -6.99
C ASN A 29 1.27 3.62 -8.09
N VAL A 30 2.25 2.73 -7.94
CA VAL A 30 2.66 1.76 -8.97
C VAL A 30 2.94 0.39 -8.36
N LEU A 31 2.77 -0.68 -9.16
CA LEU A 31 2.88 -2.08 -8.72
C LEU A 31 3.89 -2.89 -9.58
N TYR A 32 4.84 -2.22 -10.23
CA TYR A 32 5.73 -2.87 -11.22
C TYR A 32 6.69 -3.90 -10.61
N GLY A 33 7.03 -3.74 -9.32
CA GLY A 33 7.96 -4.63 -8.62
C GLY A 33 7.35 -5.97 -8.18
N PHE A 34 6.03 -6.16 -8.31
CA PHE A 34 5.32 -7.26 -7.66
C PHE A 34 5.79 -8.66 -8.07
N PRO A 35 5.93 -8.99 -9.37
CA PRO A 35 6.35 -10.33 -9.78
C PRO A 35 7.75 -10.68 -9.24
N LYS A 36 8.70 -9.75 -9.42
CA LYS A 36 10.07 -9.93 -8.94
C LYS A 36 10.14 -10.04 -7.41
N PHE A 37 9.36 -9.22 -6.71
CA PHE A 37 9.25 -9.26 -5.25
C PHE A 37 8.74 -10.59 -4.75
N TYR A 38 7.67 -11.10 -5.38
CA TYR A 38 7.10 -12.41 -5.07
C TYR A 38 8.15 -13.51 -5.22
N ASP A 39 8.75 -13.65 -6.41
CA ASP A 39 9.70 -14.71 -6.70
C ASP A 39 10.89 -14.68 -5.73
N THR A 40 11.40 -13.48 -5.42
CA THR A 40 12.53 -13.30 -4.51
C THR A 40 12.16 -13.67 -3.07
N CYS A 41 10.98 -13.27 -2.58
CA CYS A 41 10.52 -13.61 -1.24
C CYS A 41 10.32 -15.13 -1.09
N ILE A 42 9.64 -15.76 -2.05
CA ILE A 42 9.37 -17.20 -2.03
C ILE A 42 10.68 -18.00 -2.06
N ALA A 43 11.66 -17.61 -2.89
CA ALA A 43 12.96 -18.26 -2.95
C ALA A 43 13.76 -18.18 -1.63
N ASN A 44 13.42 -17.24 -0.74
CA ASN A 44 14.09 -17.01 0.54
C ASN A 44 13.22 -17.35 1.75
N ASN A 45 12.09 -18.05 1.57
CA ASN A 45 11.13 -18.39 2.63
C ASN A 45 10.56 -17.17 3.38
N ILE A 46 10.47 -16.03 2.72
CA ILE A 46 9.81 -14.83 3.24
C ILE A 46 8.38 -14.79 2.72
N LYS A 47 7.40 -14.52 3.58
CA LYS A 47 6.02 -14.28 3.15
C LYS A 47 5.89 -12.88 2.51
N PRO A 48 5.57 -12.77 1.21
CA PRO A 48 5.34 -11.47 0.59
C PRO A 48 3.98 -10.88 1.02
N ILE A 49 3.95 -9.58 1.28
CA ILE A 49 2.74 -8.78 1.50
C ILE A 49 2.70 -7.69 0.42
N PHE A 50 1.58 -7.58 -0.28
CA PHE A 50 1.42 -6.63 -1.37
C PHE A 50 0.64 -5.40 -0.93
N GLY A 51 1.18 -4.24 -1.24
CA GLY A 51 0.53 -2.97 -0.95
C GLY A 51 0.97 -1.83 -1.84
N MET A 52 0.50 -0.65 -1.51
CA MET A 52 0.77 0.58 -2.23
C MET A 52 0.77 1.75 -1.24
N THR A 53 1.62 2.73 -1.48
CA THR A 53 1.56 4.01 -0.77
C THR A 53 0.80 5.02 -1.63
N ILE A 54 -0.22 5.65 -1.03
CA ILE A 54 -1.08 6.68 -1.65
C ILE A 54 -1.20 7.90 -0.73
N TYR A 55 -1.68 9.03 -1.25
CA TYR A 55 -2.07 10.18 -0.44
C TYR A 55 -3.59 10.29 -0.42
N VAL A 56 -4.19 10.11 0.76
CA VAL A 56 -5.65 10.17 0.92
C VAL A 56 -6.06 11.58 1.29
N THR A 57 -7.10 12.14 0.67
CA THR A 57 -7.54 13.51 0.90
C THR A 57 -9.04 13.64 1.18
N ASN A 58 -9.41 14.65 1.95
CA ASN A 58 -10.78 15.16 2.08
C ASN A 58 -11.03 16.44 1.25
N GLY A 59 -10.10 16.79 0.36
CA GLY A 59 -10.11 18.02 -0.44
C GLY A 59 -9.42 19.23 0.22
N LEU A 60 -9.17 19.19 1.54
CA LEU A 60 -8.46 20.25 2.27
C LEU A 60 -7.08 19.78 2.76
N ASN A 61 -7.06 18.62 3.41
CA ASN A 61 -5.86 18.00 3.96
C ASN A 61 -5.60 16.69 3.21
N ASN A 62 -4.36 16.23 3.23
CA ASN A 62 -4.00 14.92 2.72
C ASN A 62 -3.06 14.20 3.68
N ILE A 63 -3.16 12.87 3.71
CA ILE A 63 -2.38 12.01 4.59
C ILE A 63 -1.75 10.87 3.79
N GLU A 64 -0.43 10.71 3.95
CA GLU A 64 0.27 9.57 3.38
C GLU A 64 -0.23 8.28 4.03
N THR A 65 -0.68 7.34 3.20
CA THR A 65 -1.39 6.14 3.63
C THR A 65 -0.83 4.92 2.92
N VAL A 66 -0.52 3.89 3.69
CA VAL A 66 -0.18 2.57 3.15
C VAL A 66 -1.45 1.72 3.13
N VAL A 67 -1.73 1.11 1.98
CA VAL A 67 -2.79 0.11 1.83
C VAL A 67 -2.17 -1.24 1.52
N LEU A 68 -2.58 -2.28 2.26
CA LEU A 68 -2.09 -3.66 2.08
C LEU A 68 -3.26 -4.58 1.73
N ALA A 69 -3.08 -5.47 0.76
CA ALA A 69 -4.05 -6.50 0.45
C ALA A 69 -4.12 -7.55 1.57
N LYS A 70 -5.31 -7.81 2.11
CA LYS A 70 -5.54 -8.89 3.10
C LYS A 70 -5.43 -10.28 2.47
N ASP A 71 -5.88 -10.40 1.23
CA ASP A 71 -6.00 -11.64 0.47
C ASP A 71 -5.99 -11.37 -1.04
N ASN A 72 -6.38 -12.37 -1.84
CA ASN A 72 -6.44 -12.26 -3.29
C ASN A 72 -7.53 -11.29 -3.78
N TYR A 73 -8.61 -11.09 -3.00
CA TYR A 73 -9.61 -10.05 -3.31
C TYR A 73 -9.01 -8.67 -3.06
N GLY A 74 -8.27 -8.50 -1.97
CA GLY A 74 -7.50 -7.28 -1.68
C GLY A 74 -6.46 -6.96 -2.75
N LEU A 75 -5.79 -7.98 -3.29
CA LEU A 75 -4.82 -7.80 -4.38
C LEU A 75 -5.52 -7.35 -5.67
N LYS A 76 -6.69 -7.91 -5.98
CA LYS A 76 -7.51 -7.47 -7.11
C LYS A 76 -7.95 -6.02 -6.94
N ASP A 77 -8.39 -5.65 -5.75
CA ASP A 77 -8.81 -4.29 -5.41
C ASP A 77 -7.62 -3.31 -5.49
N LEU A 78 -6.42 -3.74 -5.08
CA LEU A 78 -5.19 -2.97 -5.22
C LEU A 78 -4.87 -2.64 -6.68
N TYR A 79 -5.04 -3.61 -7.60
CA TYR A 79 -4.87 -3.38 -9.04
C TYR A 79 -5.91 -2.39 -9.58
N GLN A 80 -7.17 -2.52 -9.17
CA GLN A 80 -8.24 -1.60 -9.59
C GLN A 80 -7.96 -0.18 -9.10
N LEU A 81 -7.60 -0.01 -7.83
CA LEU A 81 -7.26 1.30 -7.26
C LEU A 81 -6.04 1.91 -7.97
N SER A 82 -4.98 1.14 -8.22
CA SER A 82 -3.81 1.64 -8.97
C SER A 82 -4.18 2.04 -10.41
N SER A 83 -5.08 1.29 -11.06
CA SER A 83 -5.60 1.63 -12.39
C SER A 83 -6.38 2.94 -12.37
N GLU A 84 -7.27 3.14 -11.40
CA GLU A 84 -8.05 4.37 -11.23
C GLU A 84 -7.13 5.58 -11.03
N ILE A 85 -6.11 5.46 -10.18
CA ILE A 85 -5.11 6.51 -9.94
C ILE A 85 -4.39 6.88 -11.24
N LYS A 86 -3.92 5.88 -12.00
CA LYS A 86 -3.16 6.13 -13.23
C LYS A 86 -4.02 6.68 -14.36
N MET A 87 -5.20 6.09 -14.59
CA MET A 87 -6.09 6.48 -15.70
C MET A 87 -6.62 7.90 -15.54
N ASN A 88 -6.88 8.32 -14.30
CA ASN A 88 -7.38 9.66 -14.00
C ASN A 88 -6.28 10.64 -13.57
N ALA A 89 -5.00 10.24 -13.66
CA ALA A 89 -3.84 11.03 -13.24
C ALA A 89 -4.00 11.66 -11.83
N LEU A 90 -4.51 10.88 -10.87
CA LEU A 90 -4.79 11.36 -9.52
C LEU A 90 -3.48 11.53 -8.74
N GLU A 91 -3.25 12.75 -8.25
CA GLU A 91 -2.19 13.00 -7.25
C GLU A 91 -2.62 12.59 -5.84
N HIS A 92 -3.92 12.74 -5.55
CA HIS A 92 -4.53 12.38 -4.27
C HIS A 92 -5.78 11.52 -4.49
N VAL A 93 -5.96 10.53 -3.62
CA VAL A 93 -7.11 9.62 -3.60
C VAL A 93 -8.12 10.17 -2.60
N SER A 94 -9.36 10.46 -3.04
CA SER A 94 -10.39 10.88 -2.09
C SER A 94 -10.71 9.75 -1.10
N PHE A 95 -11.04 10.06 0.15
CA PHE A 95 -11.40 9.02 1.11
C PHE A 95 -12.62 8.20 0.65
N GLU A 96 -13.55 8.78 -0.12
CA GLU A 96 -14.69 8.08 -0.71
C GLU A 96 -14.25 7.05 -1.73
N LEU A 97 -13.28 7.40 -2.59
CA LEU A 97 -12.71 6.45 -3.54
C LEU A 97 -12.03 5.29 -2.81
N LEU A 98 -11.21 5.57 -1.78
CA LEU A 98 -10.55 4.53 -1.00
C LEU A 98 -11.56 3.63 -0.26
N LYS A 99 -12.65 4.21 0.27
CA LYS A 99 -13.71 3.46 0.97
C LYS A 99 -14.38 2.40 0.10
N ARG A 100 -14.35 2.53 -1.24
CA ARG A 100 -14.87 1.50 -2.16
C ARG A 100 -14.07 0.19 -2.12
N PHE A 101 -12.82 0.23 -1.66
CA PHE A 101 -11.89 -0.91 -1.66
C PHE A 101 -11.50 -1.38 -0.24
N SER A 102 -11.96 -0.68 0.80
CA SER A 102 -11.42 -0.82 2.16
C SER A 102 -11.70 -2.17 2.83
N ASN A 103 -12.76 -2.89 2.44
CA ASN A 103 -13.13 -4.16 3.07
C ASN A 103 -12.00 -5.20 2.98
N ASN A 104 -11.31 -5.25 1.83
CA ASN A 104 -10.27 -6.24 1.57
C ASN A 104 -8.84 -5.70 1.82
N MET A 105 -8.74 -4.51 2.44
CA MET A 105 -7.46 -3.83 2.67
C MET A 105 -7.20 -3.57 4.15
N ILE A 106 -5.93 -3.67 4.55
CA ILE A 106 -5.42 -3.06 5.78
C ILE A 106 -4.97 -1.64 5.41
N ILE A 107 -5.42 -0.64 6.16
CA ILE A 107 -5.15 0.76 5.90
C ILE A 107 -4.33 1.32 7.07
N ILE A 108 -3.17 1.89 6.76
CA ILE A 108 -2.24 2.44 7.75
C ILE A 108 -2.00 3.91 7.40
N PHE A 109 -2.55 4.81 8.21
CA PHE A 109 -2.33 6.24 8.09
C PHE A 109 -0.99 6.63 8.76
N LYS A 110 -0.13 7.35 8.04
CA LYS A 110 1.15 7.84 8.57
C LYS A 110 1.00 9.23 9.17
N ASN A 111 1.71 9.50 10.27
CA ASN A 111 1.81 10.84 10.88
C ASN A 111 0.44 11.51 11.12
N VAL A 112 -0.54 10.77 11.64
CA VAL A 112 -1.89 11.28 11.92
C VAL A 112 -1.82 12.48 12.87
N ALA A 113 -2.60 13.51 12.56
CA ALA A 113 -2.75 14.74 13.34
C ALA A 113 -4.23 15.14 13.37
N ASP A 114 -4.61 16.12 14.19
CA ASP A 114 -6.01 16.51 14.39
C ASP A 114 -6.72 16.91 13.09
N GLU A 115 -6.00 17.54 12.16
CA GLU A 115 -6.51 17.95 10.84
C GLU A 115 -6.90 16.76 9.92
N HIS A 116 -6.42 15.56 10.24
CA HIS A 116 -6.70 14.32 9.50
C HIS A 116 -7.87 13.53 10.07
N ARG A 117 -8.44 13.96 11.20
CA ARG A 117 -9.42 13.17 11.97
C ARG A 117 -10.65 12.76 11.15
N ASP A 118 -11.11 13.65 10.28
CA ASP A 118 -12.28 13.39 9.43
C ASP A 118 -12.00 12.32 8.37
N ILE A 119 -10.76 12.22 7.88
CA ILE A 119 -10.34 11.15 6.97
C ILE A 119 -10.32 9.83 7.73
N VAL A 120 -9.67 9.77 8.90
CA VAL A 120 -9.48 8.51 9.66
C VAL A 120 -10.82 7.93 10.12
N ARG A 121 -11.73 8.78 10.61
CA ARG A 121 -13.06 8.36 11.11
C ARG A 121 -13.91 7.61 10.09
N VAL A 122 -13.71 7.84 8.80
CA VAL A 122 -14.40 7.10 7.72
C VAL A 122 -14.04 5.61 7.74
N PHE A 123 -12.89 5.26 8.33
CA PHE A 123 -12.35 3.90 8.34
C PHE A 123 -12.34 3.23 9.72
N ASP A 124 -12.74 3.92 10.79
CA ASP A 124 -12.81 3.38 12.17
C ASP A 124 -13.84 2.24 12.35
N SER A 125 -14.78 2.08 11.40
CA SER A 125 -15.88 1.09 11.48
C SER A 125 -15.64 -0.21 10.71
N HIS A 126 -14.41 -0.49 10.28
CA HIS A 126 -14.10 -1.79 9.67
C HIS A 126 -13.75 -2.80 10.76
N GLU A 127 -14.74 -3.62 11.13
CA GLU A 127 -14.52 -4.90 11.81
C GLU A 127 -13.73 -5.88 10.92
#